data_AF-H3H212-F1
#
_entry.id   AF-H3H212-F1
#
_cell.length_a   1.000
_cell.length_b   1.000
_cell.length_c   1.000
_cell.angle_alpha   90.00
_cell.angle_beta   90.00
_cell.angle_gamma   90.00
#
_symmetry.space_group_name_H-M   'P 1'
#
loop_
_entity.id
_entity.type
_entity.pdbx_description
1 polymer ?
#
loop_
_entity_poly.entity_id
_entity_poly.type
_entity_poly.pdbx_seq_one_letter_code
_entity_poly.pdbx_strand_id
1 'polypeptide(L)'
;MYPSEGETRRLLVPAHSLQATRERLEAPHQQLGDWPSTAICGNDILASVLYSSGIVAAKAGKLTPLTQAFVAFVLYLFRSIYEEAVIAIPLNGDSYNVLLNSTSKRTVAVAATLGIISYLATGVVSGTSALRYLDTQVDVSVMPGTVALLFVFAMLSIVGIAESATVALGIFIAHVATLLSGFSLYFAVQHLHIFLANTNMKTDFPSVNVAGDLVKGDLLTGISLGDAGYYYL
;
A
#
# COMPACT_ATOMS: atom_id res chain seq x y z
N MET A 1 -34.78 11.06 24.06
CA MET A 1 -34.45 12.08 25.07
C MET A 1 -33.62 13.14 24.35
N TYR A 2 -34.23 14.26 23.98
CA TYR A 2 -33.53 15.41 23.41
C TYR A 2 -32.64 16.03 24.51
N PRO A 3 -31.42 16.51 24.21
CA PRO A 3 -30.66 17.25 25.23
C PRO A 3 -31.43 18.53 25.56
N SER A 4 -31.75 18.70 26.84
CA SER A 4 -32.40 19.88 27.39
C SER A 4 -31.44 21.06 27.34
N GLU A 5 -31.94 22.21 26.85
CA GLU A 5 -31.43 23.57 26.95
C GLU A 5 -29.90 23.76 26.93
N GLY A 6 -29.40 24.35 25.84
CA GLY A 6 -27.99 24.72 25.71
C GLY A 6 -27.56 25.73 26.78
N GLU A 7 -26.91 25.24 27.83
CA GLU A 7 -26.32 26.07 28.88
C GLU A 7 -25.06 26.75 28.33
N THR A 8 -25.10 28.07 28.15
CA THR A 8 -23.93 28.86 27.73
C THR A 8 -23.04 29.13 28.94
N ARG A 9 -22.16 28.16 29.25
CA ARG A 9 -21.19 28.30 30.33
C ARG A 9 -19.99 29.12 29.85
N ARG A 10 -19.89 30.37 30.31
CA ARG A 10 -18.71 31.22 30.05
C ARG A 10 -17.54 30.74 30.89
N LEU A 11 -16.77 29.79 30.37
CA LEU A 11 -15.54 29.32 31.00
C LEU A 11 -14.50 30.44 30.91
N LEU A 12 -14.20 31.06 32.05
CA LEU A 12 -13.03 31.94 32.20
C LEU A 12 -11.79 31.06 32.21
N VAL A 13 -11.23 30.82 31.02
CA VAL A 13 -9.97 30.08 30.88
C VAL A 13 -8.84 30.95 31.45
N PRO A 14 -8.08 30.46 32.45
CA PRO A 14 -6.97 31.21 33.02
C PRO A 14 -5.95 31.63 31.95
N ALA A 15 -5.41 32.85 32.03
CA ALA A 15 -4.47 33.36 31.03
C ALA A 15 -3.20 32.48 30.88
N HIS A 16 -2.76 31.84 31.96
CA HIS A 16 -1.60 30.94 31.95
C HIS A 16 -1.84 29.65 31.16
N SER A 17 -3.05 29.08 31.16
CA SER A 17 -3.35 27.86 30.40
C SER A 17 -3.55 28.14 28.91
N LEU A 18 -4.02 29.34 28.57
CA LEU A 18 -4.03 29.84 27.18
C LEU A 18 -2.61 30.04 26.64
N GLN A 19 -1.71 30.64 27.44
CA GLN A 19 -0.30 30.79 27.07
C GLN A 19 0.40 29.45 26.91
N ALA A 20 0.24 28.51 27.84
CA ALA A 20 0.85 27.19 27.74
C ALA A 20 0.35 26.39 26.52
N THR A 21 -0.93 26.53 26.16
CA THR A 21 -1.49 25.89 24.95
C THR A 21 -0.98 26.56 23.69
N ARG A 22 -0.85 27.90 23.70
CA ARG A 22 -0.27 28.66 22.60
C ARG A 22 1.21 28.30 22.38
N GLU A 23 2.02 28.25 23.43
CA GLU A 23 3.42 27.79 23.34
C GLU A 23 3.52 26.35 22.80
N ARG A 24 2.60 25.46 23.20
CA ARG A 24 2.58 24.08 22.71
C ARG A 24 2.13 23.95 21.25
N LEU A 25 1.28 24.85 20.77
CA LEU A 25 0.86 24.96 19.37
C LEU A 25 1.90 25.66 18.49
N GLU A 26 2.66 26.60 19.06
CA GLU A 26 3.72 27.36 18.39
C GLU A 26 5.07 26.62 18.42
N ALA A 27 5.21 25.59 19.24
CA ALA A 27 6.37 24.72 19.26
C ALA A 27 6.54 24.04 17.88
N PRO A 28 7.73 24.15 17.24
CA PRO A 28 7.96 23.55 15.94
C PRO A 28 7.86 22.02 16.05
N HIS A 29 6.94 21.44 15.28
CA HIS A 29 6.86 19.99 15.13
C HIS A 29 8.11 19.48 14.39
N GLN A 30 8.77 18.46 14.94
CA GLN A 30 9.82 17.76 14.21
C GLN A 30 9.21 17.08 12.99
N GLN A 31 9.53 17.59 11.81
CA GLN A 31 9.15 16.98 10.54
C GLN A 31 10.19 15.94 10.15
N LEU A 32 9.74 14.85 9.52
CA LEU A 32 10.62 13.89 8.88
C LEU A 32 11.26 14.56 7.65
N GLY A 33 12.55 14.31 7.44
CA GLY A 33 13.22 14.72 6.19
C GLY A 33 12.69 13.95 4.98
N ASP A 34 12.93 14.47 3.78
CA ASP A 34 12.37 13.94 2.53
C ASP A 34 12.68 12.46 2.29
N TRP A 35 13.90 12.01 2.61
CA TRP A 35 14.33 10.63 2.43
C TRP A 35 13.59 9.64 3.36
N PRO A 36 13.56 9.84 4.69
CA PRO A 36 12.72 9.07 5.59
C PRO A 36 11.23 9.06 5.19
N SER A 37 10.67 10.22 4.82
CA SER A 37 9.26 10.33 4.39
C SER A 37 8.99 9.51 3.12
N THR A 38 9.90 9.61 2.14
CA THR A 38 9.86 8.82 0.90
C THR A 38 10.01 7.33 1.18
N ALA A 39 10.87 6.93 2.12
CA ALA A 39 11.05 5.53 2.46
C ALA A 39 9.83 4.92 3.14
N ILE A 40 9.17 5.66 4.03
CA ILE A 40 7.94 5.19 4.69
C ILE A 40 6.83 4.99 3.65
N CYS A 41 6.52 6.02 2.86
CA CYS A 41 5.49 5.93 1.83
C CYS A 41 5.87 4.96 0.70
N GLY A 42 7.13 4.99 0.28
CA GLY A 42 7.66 4.16 -0.80
C GLY A 42 7.66 2.67 -0.45
N ASN A 43 7.91 2.28 0.80
CA ASN A 43 7.82 0.88 1.21
C ASN A 43 6.40 0.31 1.05
N ASP A 44 5.35 1.09 1.34
CA ASP A 44 3.96 0.65 1.20
C ASP A 44 3.61 0.37 -0.28
N ILE A 45 4.07 1.24 -1.19
CA ILE A 45 3.90 1.07 -2.64
C ILE A 45 4.76 -0.07 -3.19
N LEU A 46 6.06 -0.10 -2.86
CA LEU A 46 6.99 -1.09 -3.41
C LEU A 46 6.70 -2.51 -2.91
N ALA A 47 6.28 -2.67 -1.65
CA ALA A 47 5.84 -3.96 -1.14
C ALA A 47 4.64 -4.50 -1.94
N SER A 48 3.69 -3.61 -2.28
CA SER A 48 2.52 -3.93 -3.10
C SER A 48 2.90 -4.40 -4.52
N VAL A 49 3.86 -3.73 -5.14
CA VAL A 49 4.38 -4.13 -6.45
C VAL A 49 5.06 -5.50 -6.39
N LEU A 50 5.83 -5.78 -5.34
CA LEU A 50 6.55 -7.05 -5.22
C LEU A 50 5.61 -8.26 -5.16
N TYR A 51 4.60 -8.24 -4.28
CA TYR A 51 3.70 -9.40 -4.18
C TYR A 51 2.72 -9.49 -5.36
N SER A 52 2.27 -8.36 -5.92
CA SER A 52 1.33 -8.36 -7.06
C SER A 52 2.02 -8.78 -8.36
N SER A 53 3.27 -8.36 -8.59
CA SER A 53 4.00 -8.66 -9.82
C SER A 53 4.10 -10.15 -10.12
N GLY A 54 4.34 -11.00 -9.11
CA GLY A 54 4.39 -12.45 -9.28
C GLY A 54 3.05 -13.06 -9.71
N ILE A 55 1.94 -12.55 -9.17
CA ILE A 55 0.59 -13.04 -9.49
C ILE A 55 0.20 -12.60 -10.90
N VAL A 56 0.44 -11.33 -11.21
CA VAL A 56 0.22 -10.79 -12.56
C VAL A 56 1.13 -11.49 -13.57
N ALA A 57 2.36 -11.86 -13.22
CA ALA A 57 3.24 -12.68 -14.06
C ALA A 57 2.63 -14.06 -14.35
N ALA A 58 2.14 -14.75 -13.32
CA ALA A 58 1.55 -16.07 -13.46
C ALA A 58 0.25 -16.08 -14.29
N LYS A 59 -0.52 -14.99 -14.27
CA LYS A 59 -1.84 -14.91 -14.93
C LYS A 59 -1.84 -14.18 -16.27
N ALA A 60 -1.08 -13.08 -16.41
CA ALA A 60 -1.00 -12.32 -17.66
C ALA A 60 0.02 -12.92 -18.64
N GLY A 61 0.95 -13.75 -18.16
CA GLY A 61 1.95 -14.42 -18.99
C GLY A 61 2.74 -13.44 -19.85
N LYS A 62 2.64 -13.57 -21.18
CA LYS A 62 3.31 -12.66 -22.12
C LYS A 62 2.86 -11.19 -22.04
N LEU A 63 1.69 -10.91 -21.48
CA LEU A 63 1.14 -9.55 -21.35
C LEU A 63 1.58 -8.85 -20.05
N THR A 64 2.33 -9.50 -19.17
CA THR A 64 2.77 -8.92 -17.88
C THR A 64 3.46 -7.56 -18.00
N PRO A 65 4.36 -7.29 -18.97
CA PRO A 65 4.95 -5.96 -19.10
C PRO A 65 3.92 -4.88 -19.45
N LEU A 66 2.92 -5.22 -20.27
CA LEU A 66 1.86 -4.29 -20.66
C LEU A 66 0.92 -3.99 -19.50
N THR A 67 0.51 -5.02 -18.75
CA THR A 67 -0.37 -4.84 -17.57
C THR A 67 0.34 -4.05 -16.46
N GLN A 68 1.62 -4.31 -16.21
CA GLN A 68 2.43 -3.55 -15.25
C GLN A 68 2.64 -2.09 -15.70
N ALA A 69 2.86 -1.84 -17.00
CA ALA A 69 2.94 -0.49 -17.54
C ALA A 69 1.62 0.27 -17.39
N PHE A 70 0.49 -0.40 -17.56
CA PHE A 70 -0.83 0.19 -17.34
C PHE A 70 -1.05 0.57 -15.87
N VAL A 71 -0.69 -0.29 -14.92
CA VAL A 71 -0.75 0.03 -13.48
C VAL A 71 0.14 1.23 -13.16
N ALA A 72 1.38 1.26 -13.66
CA ALA A 72 2.29 2.38 -13.46
C ALA A 72 1.73 3.69 -14.05
N PHE A 73 1.09 3.63 -15.23
CA PHE A 73 0.43 4.78 -15.84
C PHE A 73 -0.72 5.30 -14.97
N VAL A 74 -1.58 4.42 -14.44
CA VAL A 74 -2.67 4.82 -13.54
C VAL A 74 -2.13 5.47 -12.26
N LEU A 75 -1.12 4.88 -11.63
CA LEU A 75 -0.45 5.46 -10.45
C LEU A 75 0.18 6.82 -10.75
N TYR A 76 0.73 7.00 -11.95
CA TYR A 76 1.27 8.29 -12.40
C TYR A 76 0.19 9.36 -12.52
N LEU A 77 -1.02 9.02 -12.97
CA LEU A 77 -2.14 9.98 -13.00
C LEU A 77 -2.55 10.41 -11.57
N PHE A 78 -2.55 9.48 -10.61
CA PHE A 78 -2.88 9.78 -9.21
C PHE A 78 -1.89 10.74 -8.55
N ARG A 79 -0.62 10.75 -8.98
CA ARG A 79 0.41 11.67 -8.44
C ARG A 79 -0.07 13.12 -8.42
N SER A 80 -0.60 13.61 -9.54
CA SER A 80 -1.00 15.02 -9.68
C SER A 80 -2.14 15.36 -8.72
N ILE A 81 -3.07 14.43 -8.53
CA ILE A 81 -4.22 14.58 -7.62
C ILE A 81 -3.74 14.63 -6.17
N TYR A 82 -2.81 13.75 -5.78
CA TYR A 82 -2.25 13.73 -4.43
C TYR A 82 -1.45 14.99 -4.12
N GLU A 83 -0.67 15.49 -5.08
CA GLU A 83 0.11 16.73 -4.93
C GLU A 83 -0.81 17.93 -4.67
N GLU A 84 -1.86 18.10 -5.46
CA GLU A 84 -2.86 19.16 -5.26
C GLU A 84 -3.59 19.04 -3.92
N ALA A 85 -4.00 17.82 -3.55
CA ALA A 85 -4.73 17.57 -2.30
C ALA A 85 -3.89 17.84 -1.04
N VAL A 86 -2.62 17.41 -1.03
CA VAL A 86 -1.72 17.58 0.12
C VAL A 86 -1.29 19.03 0.29
N ILE A 87 -1.04 19.76 -0.81
CA ILE A 87 -0.68 21.19 -0.75
C ILE A 87 -1.87 22.04 -0.30
N ALA A 88 -3.10 21.67 -0.67
CA ALA A 88 -4.29 22.44 -0.32
C ALA A 88 -4.60 22.45 1.17
N ILE A 89 -4.34 21.34 1.89
CA ILE A 89 -4.68 21.20 3.33
C ILE A 89 -3.53 20.47 4.05
N PRO A 90 -2.47 21.19 4.49
CA PRO A 90 -1.32 20.61 5.17
C PRO A 90 -1.62 20.36 6.66
N LEU A 91 -2.61 19.52 6.95
CA LEU A 91 -3.02 19.17 8.32
C LEU A 91 -2.78 17.68 8.60
N ASN A 92 -2.18 17.36 9.75
CA ASN A 92 -1.99 15.98 10.22
C ASN A 92 -3.32 15.20 10.19
N GLY A 93 -3.40 14.19 9.32
CA GLY A 93 -4.63 13.46 9.01
C GLY A 93 -5.00 13.43 7.52
N ASP A 94 -4.07 13.80 6.62
CA ASP A 94 -4.12 13.73 5.14
C ASP A 94 -5.53 13.59 4.57
N SER A 95 -5.93 12.37 4.20
CA SER A 95 -7.20 12.12 3.55
C SER A 95 -8.41 12.42 4.45
N TYR A 96 -8.35 12.14 5.75
CA TYR A 96 -9.46 12.42 6.66
C TYR A 96 -9.77 13.93 6.74
N ASN A 97 -8.73 14.75 6.91
CA ASN A 97 -8.90 16.20 7.00
C ASN A 97 -9.35 16.79 5.67
N VAL A 98 -8.78 16.32 4.55
CA VAL A 98 -9.20 16.74 3.22
C VAL A 98 -10.69 16.43 3.00
N LEU A 99 -11.13 15.21 3.33
CA LEU A 99 -12.53 14.83 3.24
C LEU A 99 -13.42 15.61 4.22
N LEU A 100 -12.97 15.86 5.45
CA LEU A 100 -13.76 16.59 6.44
C LEU A 100 -14.03 18.03 6.02
N ASN A 101 -13.11 18.64 5.28
CA ASN A 101 -13.23 20.00 4.77
C ASN A 101 -13.92 20.08 3.40
N SER A 102 -14.09 18.97 2.69
CA SER A 102 -14.68 18.94 1.34
C SER A 102 -16.04 18.24 1.24
N THR A 103 -16.43 17.43 2.23
CA THR A 103 -17.68 16.66 2.18
C THR A 103 -18.40 16.55 3.54
N SER A 104 -19.50 15.79 3.58
CA SER A 104 -20.31 15.61 4.78
C SER A 104 -19.66 14.67 5.80
N LYS A 105 -19.89 14.90 7.10
CA LYS A 105 -19.40 14.04 8.20
C LYS A 105 -19.73 12.56 8.02
N ARG A 106 -20.90 12.25 7.43
CA ARG A 106 -21.32 10.87 7.15
C ARG A 106 -20.43 10.22 6.09
N THR A 107 -20.16 10.94 5.00
CA THR A 107 -19.27 10.47 3.93
C THR A 107 -17.86 10.25 4.45
N VAL A 108 -17.35 11.16 5.28
CA VAL A 108 -16.03 11.03 5.91
C VAL A 108 -15.95 9.80 6.80
N ALA A 109 -16.97 9.55 7.64
CA ALA A 109 -16.98 8.38 8.50
C ALA A 109 -16.93 7.08 7.69
N VAL A 110 -17.72 6.98 6.61
CA VAL A 110 -17.70 5.81 5.71
C VAL A 110 -16.33 5.65 5.04
N ALA A 111 -15.77 6.74 4.50
CA ALA A 111 -14.46 6.72 3.85
C ALA A 111 -13.34 6.32 4.83
N ALA A 112 -13.37 6.82 6.07
CA ALA A 112 -12.42 6.46 7.12
C ALA A 112 -12.51 4.98 7.49
N THR A 113 -13.73 4.44 7.62
CA THR A 113 -13.93 3.00 7.87
C THR A 113 -13.40 2.15 6.71
N LEU A 114 -13.68 2.53 5.47
CA LEU A 114 -13.14 1.84 4.29
C LEU A 114 -11.61 1.91 4.24
N GLY A 115 -11.02 3.05 4.61
CA GLY A 115 -9.57 3.21 4.70
C GLY A 115 -8.94 2.27 5.73
N ILE A 116 -9.52 2.15 6.92
CA ILE A 116 -9.04 1.22 7.96
C ILE A 116 -9.13 -0.23 7.47
N ILE A 117 -10.25 -0.62 6.84
CA ILE A 117 -10.41 -1.97 6.29
C ILE A 117 -9.36 -2.23 5.19
N SER A 118 -9.12 -1.24 4.32
CA SER A 118 -8.11 -1.33 3.26
C SER A 118 -6.70 -1.51 3.82
N TYR A 119 -6.31 -0.74 4.84
CA TYR A 119 -5.00 -0.89 5.47
C TYR A 119 -4.84 -2.24 6.18
N LEU A 120 -5.89 -2.71 6.87
CA LEU A 120 -5.86 -4.03 7.50
C LEU A 120 -5.71 -5.14 6.45
N ALA A 121 -6.48 -5.08 5.36
CA ALA A 121 -6.37 -6.04 4.26
C ALA A 121 -4.96 -6.02 3.64
N THR A 122 -4.39 -4.83 3.43
CA THR A 122 -3.03 -4.64 2.90
C THR A 122 -1.99 -5.27 3.82
N GLY A 123 -2.10 -5.05 5.14
CA GLY A 123 -1.23 -5.69 6.13
C GLY A 123 -1.31 -7.22 6.12
N VAL A 124 -2.52 -7.78 5.99
CA VAL A 124 -2.72 -9.24 5.89
C VAL A 124 -2.13 -9.81 4.62
N VAL A 125 -2.35 -9.17 3.45
CA VAL A 125 -1.80 -9.63 2.16
C VAL A 125 -0.28 -9.54 2.16
N SER A 126 0.28 -8.45 2.68
CA SER A 126 1.72 -8.25 2.80
C SER A 126 2.36 -9.31 3.72
N GLY A 127 1.81 -9.53 4.91
CA GLY A 127 2.29 -10.55 5.85
C GLY A 127 2.19 -11.97 5.30
N THR A 128 1.07 -12.30 4.64
CA THR A 128 0.88 -13.61 3.99
C THR A 128 1.90 -13.82 2.88
N SER A 129 2.13 -12.79 2.06
CA SER A 129 3.08 -12.86 0.94
C SER A 129 4.51 -13.01 1.44
N ALA A 130 4.90 -12.28 2.49
CA ALA A 130 6.20 -12.41 3.14
C ALA A 130 6.44 -13.85 3.65
N LEU A 131 5.44 -14.46 4.30
CA LEU A 131 5.54 -15.84 4.76
C LEU A 131 5.56 -16.85 3.63
N ARG A 132 4.82 -16.62 2.54
CA ARG A 132 4.93 -17.45 1.32
C ARG A 132 6.30 -17.36 0.68
N TYR A 133 6.93 -16.18 0.66
CA TYR A 133 8.31 -16.06 0.19
C TYR A 133 9.28 -16.82 1.10
N LEU A 134 9.10 -16.75 2.42
CA LEU A 134 9.90 -17.50 3.38
C LEU A 134 9.73 -19.02 3.21
N ASP A 135 8.50 -19.48 2.97
CA ASP A 135 8.16 -20.89 2.73
C ASP A 135 8.90 -21.51 1.53
N THR A 136 9.27 -20.68 0.55
CA THR A 136 10.11 -21.16 -0.57
C THR A 136 11.53 -21.56 -0.16
N GLN A 137 12.00 -21.08 0.99
CA GLN A 137 13.36 -21.31 1.48
C GLN A 137 13.39 -22.26 2.68
N VAL A 138 12.38 -22.19 3.55
CA VAL A 138 12.25 -22.98 4.77
C VAL A 138 10.79 -23.36 4.93
N ASP A 139 10.50 -24.64 5.11
CA ASP A 139 9.13 -25.15 5.31
C ASP A 139 8.48 -24.45 6.53
N VAL A 140 7.51 -23.57 6.27
CA VAL A 140 6.81 -22.80 7.30
C VAL A 140 5.31 -22.80 7.06
N SER A 141 4.54 -22.99 8.12
CA SER A 141 3.09 -22.89 8.03
C SER A 141 2.65 -21.44 7.84
N VAL A 142 2.34 -21.08 6.59
CA VAL A 142 2.02 -19.70 6.17
C VAL A 142 0.89 -19.09 6.99
N MET A 143 -0.21 -19.82 7.21
CA MET A 143 -1.40 -19.28 7.88
C MET A 143 -1.14 -18.94 9.36
N PRO A 144 -0.73 -19.92 10.20
CA PRO A 144 -0.38 -19.66 11.60
C PRO A 144 0.75 -18.65 11.75
N GLY A 145 1.75 -18.71 10.86
CA GLY A 145 2.88 -17.78 10.89
C GLY A 145 2.48 -16.34 10.55
N THR A 146 1.54 -16.14 9.64
CA THR A 146 0.99 -14.81 9.32
C THR A 146 0.23 -14.24 10.52
N VAL A 147 -0.61 -15.05 11.16
CA VAL A 147 -1.35 -14.65 12.37
C VAL A 147 -0.36 -14.27 13.48
N ALA A 148 0.67 -15.07 13.70
CA ALA A 148 1.70 -14.79 14.69
C ALA A 148 2.48 -13.50 14.37
N LEU A 149 2.86 -13.30 13.11
CA LEU A 149 3.58 -12.10 12.66
C LEU A 149 2.77 -10.82 12.90
N LEU A 150 1.50 -10.82 12.49
CA LEU A 150 0.58 -9.68 12.69
C LEU A 150 0.32 -9.43 14.18
N PHE A 151 0.19 -10.50 14.98
CA PHE A 151 0.03 -10.38 16.42
C PHE A 151 1.26 -9.75 17.08
N VAL A 152 2.47 -10.12 16.68
CA VAL A 152 3.71 -9.48 17.17
C VAL A 152 3.71 -7.99 16.82
N PHE A 153 3.43 -7.62 15.58
CA PHE A 153 3.34 -6.20 15.20
C PHE A 153 2.27 -5.45 15.99
N ALA A 154 1.09 -6.05 16.19
CA ALA A 154 0.04 -5.45 17.00
C ALA A 154 0.49 -5.21 18.46
N MET A 155 1.21 -6.17 19.06
CA MET A 155 1.78 -6.00 20.40
C MET A 155 2.85 -4.90 20.45
N LEU A 156 3.74 -4.84 19.44
CA LEU A 156 4.74 -3.77 19.34
C LEU A 156 4.09 -2.39 19.23
N SER A 157 3.00 -2.26 18.46
CA SER A 157 2.21 -1.04 18.35
C SER A 157 1.56 -0.65 19.70
N ILE A 158 1.04 -1.62 20.47
CA ILE A 158 0.46 -1.36 21.80
C ILE A 158 1.52 -0.90 22.80
N VAL A 159 2.73 -1.47 22.75
CA VAL A 159 3.86 -1.05 23.59
C VAL A 159 4.32 0.37 23.26
N GLY A 160 3.93 0.91 22.09
CA GLY A 160 4.26 2.28 21.68
C GLY A 160 5.70 2.42 21.20
N ILE A 161 6.31 1.33 20.72
CA ILE A 161 7.61 1.42 20.05
C ILE A 161 7.39 2.22 18.77
N ALA A 162 7.97 3.43 18.73
CA ALA A 162 7.88 4.28 17.57
C ALA A 162 8.55 3.60 16.36
N GLU A 163 7.87 3.65 15.22
CA GLU A 163 8.41 3.15 13.96
C GLU A 163 9.73 3.86 13.65
N SER A 164 10.76 3.09 13.32
CA SER A 164 12.07 3.65 12.99
C SER A 164 12.12 4.04 11.52
N ALA A 165 12.11 5.35 11.26
CA ALA A 165 12.25 5.88 9.91
C ALA A 165 13.62 5.54 9.28
N THR A 166 14.64 5.29 10.12
CA THR A 166 15.96 4.79 9.65
C THR A 166 15.88 3.34 9.18
N VAL A 167 15.14 2.48 9.91
CA VAL A 167 14.91 1.09 9.49
C VAL A 167 14.08 1.05 8.20
N ALA A 168 13.03 1.89 8.10
CA ALA A 168 12.24 2.03 6.88
C ALA A 168 13.12 2.41 5.67
N LEU A 169 14.06 3.36 5.83
CA LEU A 169 15.00 3.72 4.78
C LEU A 169 15.91 2.55 4.37
N GLY A 170 16.42 1.78 5.32
CA GLY A 170 17.21 0.57 5.01
C GLY A 170 16.42 -0.47 4.20
N ILE A 171 15.18 -0.73 4.61
CA ILE A 171 14.26 -1.63 3.90
C ILE A 171 13.96 -1.10 2.50
N PHE A 172 13.73 0.21 2.37
CA PHE A 172 13.45 0.86 1.09
C PHE A 172 14.61 0.73 0.11
N ILE A 173 15.84 0.98 0.56
CA ILE A 173 17.04 0.79 -0.24
C ILE A 173 17.16 -0.68 -0.67
N ALA A 174 16.87 -1.64 0.21
CA ALA A 174 16.88 -3.05 -0.14
C ALA A 174 15.82 -3.41 -1.20
N HIS A 175 14.60 -2.89 -1.08
CA HIS A 175 13.52 -3.08 -2.07
C HIS A 175 13.88 -2.47 -3.41
N VAL A 176 14.39 -1.24 -3.41
CA VAL A 176 14.84 -0.56 -4.63
C VAL A 176 16.02 -1.32 -5.22
N ALA A 177 16.97 -1.81 -4.43
CA ALA A 177 18.11 -2.58 -4.91
C ALA A 177 17.69 -3.92 -5.51
N THR A 178 16.70 -4.63 -4.96
CA THR A 178 16.20 -5.89 -5.55
C THR A 178 15.42 -5.63 -6.84
N LEU A 179 14.58 -4.60 -6.87
CA LEU A 179 13.79 -4.21 -8.06
C LEU A 179 14.66 -3.62 -9.18
N LEU A 180 15.64 -2.78 -8.85
CA LEU A 180 16.60 -2.19 -9.78
C LEU A 180 17.81 -3.08 -10.04
N SER A 181 17.95 -4.21 -9.34
CA SER A 181 19.14 -5.05 -9.47
C SER A 181 19.29 -5.38 -10.95
N GLY A 182 20.46 -5.02 -11.47
CA GLY A 182 20.80 -5.10 -12.87
C GLY A 182 20.51 -6.46 -13.48
N PHE A 183 20.22 -7.54 -12.73
CA PHE A 183 19.76 -8.82 -13.22
C PHE A 183 18.56 -8.76 -14.17
N SER A 184 17.47 -8.05 -13.89
CA SER A 184 16.31 -8.03 -14.82
C SER A 184 16.61 -7.27 -16.11
N LEU A 185 17.31 -6.13 -16.03
CA LEU A 185 17.70 -5.34 -17.20
C LEU A 185 18.84 -6.02 -17.99
N TYR A 186 19.84 -6.58 -17.30
CA TYR A 186 20.92 -7.38 -17.87
C TYR A 186 20.38 -8.65 -18.52
N PHE A 187 19.47 -9.38 -17.87
CA PHE A 187 18.79 -10.54 -18.44
C PHE A 187 17.92 -10.13 -19.63
N ALA A 188 17.19 -9.02 -19.57
CA ALA A 188 16.40 -8.53 -20.70
C ALA A 188 17.27 -8.12 -21.90
N VAL A 189 18.42 -7.49 -21.67
CA VAL A 189 19.38 -7.11 -22.71
C VAL A 189 20.08 -8.35 -23.31
N GLN A 190 20.47 -9.32 -22.49
CA GLN A 190 21.11 -10.58 -22.94
C GLN A 190 20.11 -11.51 -23.65
N HIS A 191 18.84 -11.52 -23.21
CA HIS A 191 17.76 -12.34 -23.76
C HIS A 191 16.77 -11.52 -24.61
N LEU A 192 17.27 -10.49 -25.29
CA LEU A 192 16.44 -9.66 -26.18
C LEU A 192 15.72 -10.51 -27.26
N HIS A 193 16.32 -11.64 -27.66
CA HIS A 193 15.70 -12.60 -28.57
C HIS A 193 14.44 -13.28 -27.99
N ILE A 194 14.24 -13.37 -26.67
CA ILE A 194 13.00 -13.91 -26.08
C ILE A 194 11.84 -12.91 -26.23
N PHE A 195 12.15 -11.62 -26.23
CA PHE A 195 11.19 -10.54 -26.45
C PHE A 195 10.93 -10.25 -27.93
N LEU A 196 11.97 -10.37 -28.79
CA LEU A 196 11.89 -10.13 -30.23
C LEU A 196 11.50 -11.38 -31.04
N ALA A 197 11.84 -12.58 -30.58
CA ALA A 197 11.38 -13.79 -31.25
C ALA A 197 9.89 -13.98 -30.97
N ASN A 198 9.13 -13.96 -32.05
CA ASN A 198 7.68 -14.21 -32.11
C ASN A 198 7.25 -15.55 -31.47
N THR A 199 8.19 -16.38 -31.00
CA THR A 199 7.95 -17.64 -30.29
C THR A 199 7.27 -17.44 -28.93
N ASN A 200 7.63 -16.39 -28.17
CA ASN A 200 6.97 -16.10 -26.89
C ASN A 200 5.56 -15.52 -27.12
N MET A 201 5.37 -14.72 -28.17
CA MET A 201 4.06 -14.18 -28.56
C MET A 201 3.09 -15.23 -29.11
N LYS A 202 3.61 -16.38 -29.55
CA LYS A 202 2.82 -17.54 -30.02
C LYS A 202 2.39 -18.51 -28.90
N THR A 203 2.77 -18.25 -27.66
CA THR A 203 2.29 -19.07 -26.52
C THR A 203 0.81 -18.79 -26.25
N ASP A 204 0.06 -19.85 -25.95
CA ASP A 204 -1.32 -19.74 -25.50
C ASP A 204 -1.40 -19.04 -24.15
N PHE A 205 -2.48 -18.30 -23.91
CA PHE A 205 -2.69 -17.63 -22.62
C PHE A 205 -2.89 -18.68 -21.51
N PRO A 206 -2.32 -18.46 -20.32
CA PRO A 206 -2.53 -19.37 -19.20
C PRO A 206 -4.02 -19.39 -18.82
N SER A 207 -4.54 -20.59 -18.55
CA SER A 207 -5.92 -20.77 -18.09
C SER A 207 -6.12 -20.08 -16.74
N VAL A 208 -7.24 -19.38 -16.58
CA VAL A 208 -7.56 -18.68 -15.33
C VAL A 208 -8.69 -19.43 -14.64
N ASN A 209 -8.51 -19.73 -13.36
CA ASN A 209 -9.59 -20.25 -12.52
C ASN A 209 -10.49 -19.06 -12.12
N VAL A 210 -11.73 -19.08 -12.59
CA VAL A 210 -12.75 -18.09 -12.24
C VAL A 210 -13.82 -18.83 -11.45
N ALA A 211 -13.86 -18.60 -10.12
CA ALA A 211 -14.88 -19.15 -9.23
C ALA A 211 -15.03 -20.69 -9.26
N GLY A 212 -13.92 -21.42 -9.47
CA GLY A 212 -13.91 -22.89 -9.51
C GLY A 212 -13.88 -23.49 -10.91
N ASP A 213 -14.21 -22.71 -11.94
CA ASP A 213 -14.16 -23.16 -13.33
C ASP A 213 -12.87 -22.70 -14.04
N LEU A 214 -12.23 -23.63 -14.74
CA LEU A 214 -11.07 -23.37 -15.58
C LEU A 214 -11.53 -22.74 -16.90
N VAL A 215 -11.41 -21.41 -16.99
CA VAL A 215 -11.68 -20.67 -18.22
C VAL A 215 -10.40 -20.61 -19.05
N LYS A 216 -10.50 -20.94 -20.34
CA LYS A 216 -9.37 -20.81 -21.28
C LYS A 216 -8.92 -19.35 -21.32
N GLY A 217 -7.62 -19.12 -21.17
CA GLY A 217 -7.04 -17.78 -21.23
C GLY A 217 -7.31 -17.12 -22.58
N ASP A 218 -7.64 -15.84 -22.55
CA ASP A 218 -7.77 -14.95 -23.70
C ASP A 218 -7.22 -13.56 -23.31
N LEU A 219 -7.07 -12.66 -24.29
CA LEU A 219 -6.53 -11.32 -24.08
C LEU A 219 -7.20 -10.57 -22.91
N LEU A 220 -8.53 -10.68 -22.83
CA LEU A 220 -9.32 -9.98 -21.81
C LEU A 220 -9.11 -10.58 -20.41
N THR A 221 -8.92 -11.90 -20.30
CA THR A 221 -8.64 -12.54 -19.01
C THR A 221 -7.20 -12.30 -18.56
N GLY A 222 -6.24 -12.25 -19.48
CA GLY A 222 -4.85 -11.89 -19.18
C GLY A 222 -4.70 -10.45 -18.68
N ILE A 223 -5.52 -9.52 -19.16
CA ILE A 223 -5.50 -8.10 -18.73
C ILE A 223 -6.33 -7.89 -17.45
N SER A 224 -7.52 -8.50 -17.35
CA SER A 224 -8.50 -8.16 -16.31
C SER A 224 -8.41 -9.03 -15.05
N LEU A 225 -7.97 -10.29 -15.16
CA LEU A 225 -7.97 -11.26 -14.04
C LEU A 225 -6.57 -11.51 -13.46
N GLY A 226 -5.59 -10.66 -13.79
CA GLY A 226 -4.23 -10.73 -13.26
C GLY A 226 -4.12 -10.71 -11.73
N ASP A 227 -5.19 -10.31 -11.03
CA ASP A 227 -5.23 -10.10 -9.58
C ASP A 227 -6.39 -10.83 -8.87
N ALA A 228 -7.27 -11.52 -9.61
CA ALA A 228 -8.57 -11.97 -9.11
C ALA A 228 -8.60 -13.36 -8.44
N GLY A 229 -7.44 -13.93 -8.08
CA GLY A 229 -7.32 -15.36 -7.76
C GLY A 229 -6.65 -15.68 -6.44
N TYR A 230 -7.12 -15.13 -5.32
CA TYR A 230 -6.58 -15.44 -3.98
C TYR A 230 -7.33 -16.55 -3.21
N TYR A 231 -8.42 -17.12 -3.72
CA TYR A 231 -9.35 -17.92 -2.90
C TYR A 231 -9.43 -19.43 -3.17
N TYR A 232 -8.56 -20.03 -3.98
CA TYR A 232 -8.61 -21.48 -4.25
C TYR A 232 -7.24 -22.15 -4.38
N LEU A 233 -6.35 -21.91 -3.42
CA LEU A 233 -5.22 -22.81 -3.08
C LEU A 233 -5.06 -22.89 -1.56
#